data_AF-A0A1V6R590-F1
#
_entry.id   AF-A0A1V6R590-F1
#
_cell.length_a   1.000
_cell.length_b   1.000
_cell.length_c   1.000
_cell.angle_alpha   90.00
_cell.angle_beta   90.00
_cell.angle_gamma   90.00
#
_symmetry.space_group_name_H-M   'P 1'
#
loop_
_entity.id
_entity.type
_entity.pdbx_description
1 polymer ?
#
loop_
_entity_poly.entity_id
_entity_poly.type
_entity_poly.pdbx_seq_one_letter_code
_entity_poly.pdbx_strand_id
1 'polypeptide(L)'
;MASRGLPRALRLARAAAPRSVITAALPRPAIAAAAALPRVSSVVTPVRGIKTIDFAGVKEDVYERADWPREKLQEFFKDDTLALIGYGSQGHGQGLNLRDQGLNVIVGVRKDGASWKEAIQDGWVPGKNLFDVTTAIEKGTIVMNLLSDAAQSETWPTIKPLLTKGKTLYFSHGFSPVFKDLTKVDVPKDIDVILVAPKGSGRTVRTLFREGRGINSSIAVFQDVTGQAKERAIAMGVAVGSGYLYETTFEKEVYSDLYGERGCLMGGIHGMFLAQYEVLRERGHSPSEAFNETVEEATQSLYPLIGGNGMDWMYAACSTTARRGAIDWSSRFKDTLKPVFNDLYDSVHNGTETQRSLDYNSQPDYREKYEKEMQEIRDLEIWRAGKAVRSLRPENQK
;
A
#
# COMPACT_ATOMS: atom_id res chain seq x y z
N MET A 1 63.10 -46.59 17.36
CA MET A 1 64.35 -46.04 16.77
C MET A 1 63.97 -44.90 15.85
N ALA A 2 64.11 -43.66 16.34
CA ALA A 2 65.06 -42.64 15.85
C ALA A 2 64.55 -41.92 14.58
N SER A 3 63.90 -40.76 14.63
CA SER A 3 64.33 -39.39 15.00
C SER A 3 64.92 -38.58 13.84
N ARG A 4 64.57 -37.27 13.83
CA ARG A 4 65.16 -36.08 13.15
C ARG A 4 64.28 -35.55 12.01
N GLY A 5 63.92 -34.26 11.94
CA GLY A 5 64.19 -33.11 12.79
C GLY A 5 63.64 -31.84 12.10
N LEU A 6 62.96 -30.98 12.86
CA LEU A 6 62.58 -29.61 12.48
C LEU A 6 63.80 -28.67 12.42
N PRO A 7 63.68 -27.52 11.73
CA PRO A 7 64.30 -26.29 12.19
C PRO A 7 63.26 -25.28 12.70
N ARG A 8 63.54 -24.81 13.92
CA ARG A 8 63.00 -23.58 14.55
C ARG A 8 63.50 -22.34 13.80
N ALA A 9 62.64 -21.34 13.62
CA ALA A 9 63.07 -19.96 13.47
C ALA A 9 62.53 -19.15 14.66
N LEU A 10 63.43 -18.45 15.35
CA LEU A 10 63.19 -17.64 16.54
C LEU A 10 62.69 -16.22 16.20
N ARG A 11 61.79 -15.77 17.08
CA ARG A 11 61.35 -14.40 17.43
C ARG A 11 62.25 -13.23 17.03
N LEU A 12 61.59 -12.15 16.59
CA LEU A 12 61.88 -10.78 17.00
C LEU A 12 60.56 -10.03 17.24
N ALA A 13 60.15 -9.91 18.50
CA ALA A 13 59.08 -9.02 18.94
C ALA A 13 59.68 -7.62 19.09
N ARG A 14 59.20 -6.65 18.30
CA ARG A 14 59.50 -5.22 18.49
C ARG A 14 58.53 -4.65 19.54
N ALA A 15 59.06 -4.31 20.70
CA ALA A 15 58.37 -3.50 21.70
C ALA A 15 58.17 -2.08 21.17
N ALA A 16 56.93 -1.60 21.16
CA ALA A 16 56.61 -0.20 20.90
C ALA A 16 56.69 0.59 22.22
N ALA A 17 57.56 1.59 22.28
CA ALA A 17 57.68 2.53 23.39
C ALA A 17 56.50 3.53 23.41
N PRO A 18 56.07 4.03 24.58
CA PRO A 18 54.99 5.01 24.66
C PRO A 18 55.52 6.38 24.21
N ARG A 19 54.85 7.00 23.23
CA ARG A 19 55.07 8.41 22.88
C ARG A 19 54.23 9.30 23.80
N SER A 20 54.90 10.02 24.69
CA SER A 20 54.35 11.13 25.45
C SER A 20 54.10 12.32 24.50
N VAL A 21 52.84 12.74 24.36
CA VAL A 21 52.47 13.98 23.67
C VAL A 21 52.34 15.08 24.72
N ILE A 22 53.27 16.03 24.70
CA ILE A 22 53.22 17.26 25.48
C ILE A 22 52.31 18.23 24.71
N THR A 23 51.19 18.60 25.30
CA THR A 23 50.30 19.67 24.80
C THR A 23 50.88 21.03 25.15
N ALA A 24 51.42 21.74 24.16
CA ALA A 24 51.73 23.15 24.28
C ALA A 24 50.46 23.98 24.03
N ALA A 25 49.98 24.68 25.06
CA ALA A 25 48.87 25.62 24.96
C ALA A 25 49.35 26.96 24.36
N LEU A 26 48.73 27.39 23.26
CA LEU A 26 48.89 28.74 22.70
C LEU A 26 47.79 29.66 23.25
N PRO A 27 48.07 30.94 23.55
CA PRO A 27 47.08 31.85 24.11
C PRO A 27 46.11 32.33 23.01
N ARG A 28 44.81 32.31 23.33
CA ARG A 28 43.74 32.89 22.50
C ARG A 28 43.74 34.42 22.62
N PRO A 29 43.52 35.17 21.53
CA PRO A 29 43.26 36.60 21.64
C PRO A 29 41.84 36.84 22.18
N ALA A 30 41.71 37.80 23.10
CA ALA A 30 40.43 38.25 23.61
C ALA A 30 39.69 39.06 22.52
N ILE A 31 38.56 38.54 22.06
CA ILE A 31 37.61 39.29 21.23
C ILE A 31 36.60 39.92 22.18
N ALA A 32 36.48 41.25 22.13
CA ALA A 32 35.53 42.03 22.91
C ALA A 32 34.09 41.62 22.56
N ALA A 33 33.27 41.37 23.58
CA ALA A 33 31.87 41.04 23.45
C ALA A 33 31.07 42.29 23.01
N ALA A 34 30.62 42.33 21.77
CA ALA A 34 29.56 43.24 21.34
C ALA A 34 28.21 42.71 21.85
N ALA A 35 27.48 43.54 22.59
CA ALA A 35 26.15 43.21 23.09
C ALA A 35 25.19 42.94 21.93
N ALA A 36 24.62 41.73 21.87
CA ALA A 36 23.63 41.34 20.88
C ALA A 36 22.24 41.90 21.26
N LEU A 37 21.64 42.68 20.37
CA LEU A 37 20.22 43.04 20.43
C LEU A 37 19.36 41.77 20.27
N PRO A 38 18.17 41.69 20.90
CA PRO A 38 17.32 40.51 20.80
C PRO A 38 16.77 40.42 19.37
N ARG A 39 17.25 39.43 18.60
CA ARG A 39 16.59 39.03 17.36
C ARG A 39 15.31 38.31 17.75
N VAL A 40 14.18 38.97 17.50
CA VAL A 40 12.89 38.28 17.40
C VAL A 40 13.00 37.35 16.19
N SER A 41 13.28 36.08 16.45
CA SER A 41 13.09 35.02 15.46
C SER A 41 11.59 34.88 15.28
N SER A 42 11.05 35.50 14.24
CA SER A 42 9.81 35.01 13.67
C SER A 42 10.13 33.62 13.12
N VAL A 43 9.74 32.58 13.86
CA VAL A 43 9.65 31.24 13.30
C VAL A 43 8.49 31.31 12.31
N VAL A 44 8.79 31.74 11.09
CA VAL A 44 7.91 31.51 9.96
C VAL A 44 7.98 30.02 9.71
N THR A 45 7.04 29.27 10.27
CA THR A 45 6.78 27.90 9.84
C THR A 45 6.54 27.97 8.33
N PRO A 46 7.35 27.35 7.48
CA PRO A 46 7.06 27.34 6.06
C PRO A 46 5.71 26.64 5.92
N VAL A 47 4.71 27.37 5.42
CA VAL A 47 3.48 26.77 4.92
C VAL A 47 3.93 25.93 3.74
N ARG A 48 4.17 24.63 3.97
CA ARG A 48 4.47 23.70 2.89
C ARG A 48 3.18 23.58 2.08
N GLY A 49 3.31 23.99 0.81
CA GLY A 49 2.23 23.95 -0.17
C GLY A 49 2.43 22.79 -1.14
N ILE A 50 1.47 22.66 -2.04
CA ILE A 50 1.46 21.71 -3.16
C ILE A 50 2.84 21.72 -3.85
N LYS A 51 3.40 20.54 -4.09
CA LYS A 51 4.67 20.39 -4.80
C LYS A 51 4.40 19.91 -6.21
N THR A 52 4.98 20.58 -7.19
CA THR A 52 5.04 20.06 -8.56
C THR A 52 6.35 19.28 -8.73
N ILE A 53 6.24 18.00 -9.05
CA ILE A 53 7.37 17.08 -9.25
C ILE A 53 7.46 16.72 -10.74
N ASP A 54 8.70 16.61 -11.23
CA ASP A 54 8.98 16.18 -12.59
C ASP A 54 9.14 14.64 -12.64
N PHE A 55 8.15 13.97 -13.21
CA PHE A 55 8.13 12.54 -13.48
C PHE A 55 8.56 12.30 -14.94
N ALA A 56 9.87 12.24 -15.16
CA ALA A 56 10.47 11.93 -16.46
C ALA A 56 10.02 12.85 -17.62
N GLY A 57 9.91 14.15 -17.35
CA GLY A 57 9.49 15.20 -18.27
C GLY A 57 8.03 15.62 -18.11
N VAL A 58 7.24 14.89 -17.30
CA VAL A 58 5.84 15.22 -16.99
C VAL A 58 5.77 15.86 -15.61
N LYS A 59 5.25 17.09 -15.55
CA LYS A 59 5.09 17.81 -14.28
C LYS A 59 3.73 17.49 -13.67
N GLU A 60 3.73 16.96 -12.45
CA GLU A 60 2.52 16.61 -11.73
C GLU A 60 2.54 17.21 -10.33
N ASP A 61 1.37 17.64 -9.86
CA ASP A 61 1.19 18.08 -8.49
C ASP A 61 1.04 16.87 -7.56
N VAL A 62 1.80 16.88 -6.47
CA VAL A 62 1.73 15.89 -5.39
C VAL A 62 1.41 16.60 -4.08
N TYR A 63 0.66 15.89 -3.24
CA TYR A 63 0.30 16.37 -1.91
C TYR A 63 0.96 15.51 -0.84
N GLU A 64 1.59 16.16 0.12
CA GLU A 64 2.35 15.48 1.16
C GLU A 64 1.61 15.51 2.49
N ARG A 65 1.88 14.51 3.33
CA ARG A 65 1.37 14.46 4.71
C ARG A 65 1.69 15.72 5.52
N ALA A 66 2.81 16.38 5.21
CA ALA A 66 3.26 17.57 5.92
C ALA A 66 2.31 18.78 5.76
N ASP A 67 1.49 18.79 4.71
CA ASP A 67 0.54 19.89 4.43
C ASP A 67 -0.75 19.76 5.27
N TRP A 68 -0.92 18.60 5.92
CA TRP A 68 -2.06 18.21 6.74
C TRP A 68 -1.60 17.59 8.07
N PRO A 69 -0.99 18.39 8.96
CA PRO A 69 -0.69 17.92 10.31
C PRO A 69 -1.97 17.49 11.02
N ARG A 70 -1.83 16.63 12.03
CA ARG A 70 -2.94 15.99 12.73
C ARG A 70 -3.96 17.02 13.26
N GLU A 71 -3.49 18.11 13.84
CA GLU A 71 -4.33 19.17 14.42
C GLU A 71 -5.17 19.86 13.33
N LYS A 72 -4.58 20.06 12.14
CA LYS A 72 -5.31 20.62 10.99
C LYS A 72 -6.37 19.65 10.48
N LEU A 73 -6.09 18.35 10.44
CA LEU A 73 -7.09 17.33 10.08
C LEU A 73 -8.25 17.30 11.07
N GLN A 74 -7.95 17.33 12.37
CA GLN A 74 -8.96 17.35 13.42
C GLN A 74 -9.86 18.58 13.33
N GLU A 75 -9.27 19.77 13.11
CA GLU A 75 -10.04 20.99 12.93
C GLU A 75 -10.89 20.95 11.65
N PHE A 76 -10.32 20.45 10.54
CA PHE A 76 -11.02 20.37 9.26
C PHE A 76 -12.23 19.43 9.30
N PHE A 77 -12.12 18.30 10.00
CA PHE A 77 -13.18 17.29 10.14
C PHE A 77 -13.94 17.37 11.48
N LYS A 78 -13.84 18.48 12.23
CA LYS A 78 -14.41 18.57 13.59
C LYS A 78 -15.92 18.40 13.64
N ASP A 79 -16.61 18.86 12.60
CA ASP A 79 -18.07 18.80 12.45
C ASP A 79 -18.50 17.58 11.63
N ASP A 80 -17.55 16.77 11.16
CA ASP A 80 -17.81 15.60 10.35
C ASP A 80 -17.95 14.33 11.19
N THR A 81 -18.85 13.44 10.76
CA THR A 81 -18.92 12.05 11.21
C THR A 81 -18.58 11.14 10.03
N LEU A 82 -17.45 10.44 10.13
CA LEU A 82 -16.97 9.52 9.11
C LEU A 82 -17.66 8.16 9.29
N ALA A 83 -18.67 7.87 8.47
CA ALA A 83 -19.38 6.60 8.49
C ALA A 83 -18.70 5.59 7.56
N LEU A 84 -17.91 4.70 8.16
CA LEU A 84 -17.19 3.63 7.49
C LEU A 84 -18.11 2.44 7.23
N ILE A 85 -18.57 2.27 5.99
CA ILE A 85 -19.53 1.22 5.62
C ILE A 85 -18.77 0.01 5.09
N GLY A 86 -18.77 -1.07 5.87
CA GLY A 86 -17.94 -2.24 5.62
C GLY A 86 -16.67 -2.27 6.47
N TYR A 87 -16.34 -3.44 6.99
CA TYR A 87 -15.14 -3.68 7.82
C TYR A 87 -14.33 -4.86 7.29
N GLY A 88 -14.18 -4.92 5.96
CA GLY A 88 -13.24 -5.82 5.28
C GLY A 88 -11.82 -5.27 5.30
N SER A 89 -10.99 -5.63 4.30
CA SER A 89 -9.58 -5.22 4.23
C SER A 89 -9.38 -3.70 4.38
N GLN A 90 -9.93 -2.91 3.46
CA GLN A 90 -9.79 -1.44 3.49
C GLN A 90 -10.52 -0.79 4.67
N GLY A 91 -11.74 -1.25 4.99
CA GLY A 91 -12.49 -0.75 6.15
C GLY A 91 -11.72 -0.89 7.47
N HIS A 92 -11.14 -2.07 7.71
CA HIS A 92 -10.28 -2.30 8.87
C HIS A 92 -9.08 -1.36 8.89
N GLY A 93 -8.33 -1.27 7.78
CA GLY A 93 -7.12 -0.46 7.71
C GLY A 93 -7.37 1.05 7.88
N GLN A 94 -8.29 1.60 7.08
CA GLN A 94 -8.61 3.02 7.10
C GLN A 94 -9.32 3.41 8.39
N GLY A 95 -10.31 2.63 8.84
CA GLY A 95 -11.07 2.93 10.05
C GLY A 95 -10.20 3.04 11.29
N LEU A 96 -9.23 2.13 11.45
CA LEU A 96 -8.29 2.17 12.58
C LEU A 96 -7.32 3.35 12.49
N ASN A 97 -6.83 3.69 11.30
CA ASN A 97 -5.95 4.83 11.12
C ASN A 97 -6.68 6.15 11.43
N LEU A 98 -7.90 6.33 10.91
CA LEU A 98 -8.73 7.51 11.17
C LEU A 98 -9.05 7.66 12.66
N ARG A 99 -9.36 6.55 13.35
CA ARG A 99 -9.57 6.54 14.80
C ARG A 99 -8.32 6.96 15.56
N ASP A 100 -7.15 6.43 15.20
CA ASP A 100 -5.89 6.76 15.86
C ASP A 100 -5.47 8.22 15.60
N GLN A 101 -5.91 8.82 14.50
CA GLN A 101 -5.81 10.25 14.23
C GLN A 101 -6.75 11.10 15.10
N GLY A 102 -7.70 10.49 15.81
CA GLY A 102 -8.67 11.18 16.68
C GLY A 102 -9.85 11.77 15.92
N LEU A 103 -10.14 11.29 14.71
CA LEU A 103 -11.30 11.71 13.95
C LEU A 103 -12.56 10.97 14.44
N ASN A 104 -13.72 11.62 14.28
CA ASN A 104 -15.00 11.05 14.66
C ASN A 104 -15.44 9.99 13.63
N VAL A 105 -15.09 8.74 13.90
CA VAL A 105 -15.39 7.60 13.01
C VAL A 105 -16.39 6.65 13.66
N ILE A 106 -17.36 6.23 12.87
CA ILE A 106 -18.31 5.18 13.22
C ILE A 106 -18.29 4.09 12.15
N VAL A 107 -18.51 2.84 12.55
CA VAL A 107 -18.51 1.68 11.65
C VAL A 107 -19.94 1.20 11.43
N GLY A 108 -20.32 1.04 10.15
CA GLY A 108 -21.58 0.44 9.72
C GLY A 108 -21.33 -0.93 9.12
N VAL A 109 -21.76 -2.01 9.79
CA VAL A 109 -21.65 -3.39 9.27
C VAL A 109 -22.88 -4.22 9.61
N ARG A 110 -23.09 -5.33 8.89
CA ARG A 110 -24.20 -6.24 9.16
C ARG A 110 -24.08 -6.80 10.59
N LYS A 111 -25.11 -6.53 11.41
CA LYS A 111 -25.18 -6.96 12.80
C LYS A 111 -24.94 -8.47 12.94
N ASP A 112 -24.19 -8.84 13.97
CA ASP A 112 -23.85 -10.22 14.35
C ASP A 112 -23.05 -11.03 13.30
N GLY A 113 -22.63 -10.40 12.19
CA GLY A 113 -21.76 -11.00 11.17
C GLY A 113 -20.29 -11.12 11.60
N ALA A 114 -19.46 -11.72 10.74
CA ALA A 114 -18.02 -11.89 11.00
C ALA A 114 -17.33 -10.54 11.23
N SER A 115 -17.49 -9.60 10.30
CA SER A 115 -16.92 -8.25 10.40
C SER A 115 -17.44 -7.43 11.58
N TRP A 116 -18.66 -7.72 12.09
CA TRP A 116 -19.16 -7.11 13.32
C TRP A 116 -18.38 -7.59 14.54
N LYS A 117 -18.11 -8.89 14.61
CA LYS A 117 -17.31 -9.50 15.69
C LYS A 117 -15.86 -9.02 15.64
N GLU A 118 -15.28 -8.94 14.45
CA GLU A 118 -13.94 -8.37 14.23
C GLU A 118 -13.88 -6.91 14.69
N ALA A 119 -14.88 -6.09 14.32
CA ALA A 119 -14.94 -4.71 14.78
C ALA A 119 -15.00 -4.61 16.32
N ILE A 120 -15.76 -5.47 17.00
CA ILE A 120 -15.76 -5.52 18.47
C ILE A 120 -14.37 -5.86 19.02
N GLN A 121 -13.68 -6.84 18.44
CA GLN A 121 -12.33 -7.24 18.85
C GLN A 121 -11.33 -6.09 18.71
N ASP A 122 -11.48 -5.27 17.66
CA ASP A 122 -10.65 -4.08 17.43
C ASP A 122 -11.06 -2.86 18.27
N GLY A 123 -12.06 -2.99 19.14
CA GLY A 123 -12.47 -1.97 20.10
C GLY A 123 -13.58 -1.03 19.64
N TRP A 124 -14.30 -1.36 18.57
CA TRP A 124 -15.54 -0.67 18.19
C TRP A 124 -16.69 -1.13 19.09
N VAL A 125 -17.47 -0.20 19.62
CA VAL A 125 -18.46 -0.44 20.67
C VAL A 125 -19.88 -0.30 20.10
N PRO A 126 -20.68 -1.39 20.11
CA PRO A 126 -22.08 -1.37 19.69
C PRO A 126 -22.87 -0.22 20.32
N GLY A 127 -23.63 0.52 19.50
CA GLY A 127 -24.47 1.62 19.95
C GLY A 127 -23.73 2.93 20.25
N LYS A 128 -22.39 2.92 20.25
CA LYS A 128 -21.55 4.12 20.42
C LYS A 128 -20.88 4.53 19.11
N ASN A 129 -20.09 3.63 18.53
CA ASN A 129 -19.36 3.84 17.28
C ASN A 129 -19.34 2.60 16.37
N LEU A 130 -20.23 1.65 16.65
CA LEU A 130 -20.53 0.49 15.81
C LEU A 130 -22.05 0.34 15.69
N PHE A 131 -22.54 0.38 14.45
CA PHE A 131 -23.96 0.38 14.12
C PHE A 131 -24.24 -0.54 12.92
N ASP A 132 -25.52 -0.83 12.68
CA ASP A 132 -25.92 -1.36 11.38
C ASP A 132 -25.67 -0.31 10.28
N VAL A 133 -25.63 -0.77 9.02
CA VAL A 133 -25.27 0.04 7.86
C VAL A 133 -26.16 1.29 7.72
N THR A 134 -27.48 1.14 7.83
CA THR A 134 -28.43 2.24 7.67
C THR A 134 -28.23 3.30 8.74
N THR A 135 -28.20 2.89 10.01
CA THR A 135 -27.98 3.79 11.14
C THR A 135 -26.65 4.55 11.02
N ALA A 136 -25.58 3.88 10.56
CA ALA A 136 -24.29 4.54 10.34
C ALA A 136 -24.37 5.62 9.25
N ILE A 137 -25.02 5.34 8.12
CA ILE A 137 -25.16 6.29 7.01
C ILE A 137 -26.00 7.51 7.41
N GLU A 138 -27.08 7.29 8.18
CA GLU A 138 -27.92 8.37 8.69
C GLU A 138 -27.12 9.35 9.55
N LYS A 139 -26.26 8.82 10.43
CA LYS A 139 -25.39 9.60 11.32
C LYS A 139 -24.19 10.25 10.62
N GLY A 140 -23.69 9.65 9.54
CA GLY A 140 -22.48 10.10 8.84
C GLY A 140 -22.70 11.36 8.00
N THR A 141 -21.76 12.30 8.03
CA THR A 141 -21.68 13.40 7.06
C THR A 141 -20.82 12.99 5.86
N ILE A 142 -19.81 12.15 6.08
CA ILE A 142 -19.00 11.53 5.04
C ILE A 142 -19.25 10.02 5.09
N VAL A 143 -19.87 9.49 4.03
CA VAL A 143 -20.21 8.08 3.91
C VAL A 143 -19.12 7.38 3.11
N MET A 144 -18.30 6.57 3.77
CA MET A 144 -17.20 5.83 3.15
C MET A 144 -17.68 4.44 2.75
N ASN A 145 -18.05 4.26 1.48
CA ASN A 145 -18.52 2.99 0.97
C ASN A 145 -17.34 2.06 0.66
N LEU A 146 -17.03 1.16 1.61
CA LEU A 146 -15.91 0.23 1.58
C LEU A 146 -16.37 -1.24 1.58
N LEU A 147 -17.61 -1.46 1.14
CA LEU A 147 -18.12 -2.80 0.83
C LEU A 147 -17.43 -3.35 -0.43
N SER A 148 -17.48 -4.66 -0.63
CA SER A 148 -17.07 -5.26 -1.92
C SER A 148 -17.95 -4.73 -3.04
N ASP A 149 -17.45 -4.71 -4.28
CA ASP A 149 -18.17 -4.11 -5.41
C ASP A 149 -19.54 -4.76 -5.67
N ALA A 150 -19.62 -6.09 -5.49
CA ALA A 150 -20.89 -6.83 -5.55
C ALA A 150 -21.85 -6.40 -4.42
N ALA A 151 -21.35 -6.25 -3.19
CA ALA A 151 -22.17 -5.81 -2.06
C ALA A 151 -22.60 -4.33 -2.20
N GLN A 152 -21.77 -3.47 -2.79
CA GLN A 152 -22.16 -2.10 -3.14
C GLN A 152 -23.35 -2.11 -4.10
N SER A 153 -23.29 -2.96 -5.14
CA SER A 153 -24.36 -3.12 -6.13
C SER A 153 -25.66 -3.64 -5.49
N GLU A 154 -25.56 -4.70 -4.68
CA GLU A 154 -26.71 -5.34 -4.00
C GLU A 154 -27.40 -4.39 -3.01
N THR A 155 -26.61 -3.64 -2.22
CA THR A 155 -27.15 -2.78 -1.15
C THR A 155 -27.50 -1.38 -1.61
N TRP A 156 -27.17 -1.01 -2.85
CA TRP A 156 -27.39 0.33 -3.39
C TRP A 156 -28.83 0.85 -3.26
N PRO A 157 -29.89 0.06 -3.52
CA PRO A 157 -31.26 0.53 -3.36
C PRO A 157 -31.60 0.97 -1.93
N THR A 158 -30.93 0.39 -0.92
CA THR A 158 -31.09 0.77 0.49
C THR A 158 -30.18 1.95 0.85
N ILE A 159 -28.97 2.01 0.31
CA ILE A 159 -27.98 3.07 0.60
C ILE A 159 -28.37 4.40 -0.07
N LYS A 160 -28.74 4.38 -1.36
CA LYS A 160 -28.96 5.60 -2.16
C LYS A 160 -29.94 6.59 -1.53
N PRO A 161 -31.11 6.19 -0.99
CA PRO A 161 -32.04 7.14 -0.36
C PRO A 161 -31.49 7.86 0.88
N LEU A 162 -30.47 7.30 1.53
CA LEU A 162 -29.85 7.86 2.74
C LEU A 162 -28.72 8.85 2.41
N LEU A 163 -28.28 8.90 1.15
CA LEU A 163 -27.25 9.80 0.66
C LEU A 163 -27.86 11.17 0.32
N THR A 164 -28.25 11.90 1.36
CA THR A 164 -28.95 13.19 1.25
C THR A 164 -28.00 14.38 1.03
N LYS A 165 -28.54 15.49 0.50
CA LYS A 165 -27.84 16.78 0.36
C LYS A 165 -26.98 17.14 1.57
N GLY A 166 -25.78 17.63 1.30
CA GLY A 166 -24.80 18.03 2.31
C GLY A 166 -23.87 16.90 2.77
N LYS A 167 -24.18 15.64 2.44
CA LYS A 167 -23.25 14.52 2.65
C LYS A 167 -22.15 14.53 1.57
N THR A 168 -21.05 13.84 1.86
CA THR A 168 -20.04 13.42 0.89
C THR A 168 -20.06 11.90 0.78
N LEU A 169 -20.06 11.37 -0.44
CA LEU A 169 -19.85 9.95 -0.71
C LEU A 169 -18.39 9.70 -1.06
N TYR A 170 -17.77 8.76 -0.34
CA TYR A 170 -16.37 8.38 -0.51
C TYR A 170 -16.26 6.95 -1.00
N PHE A 171 -15.37 6.74 -1.96
CA PHE A 171 -14.95 5.42 -2.42
C PHE A 171 -13.43 5.24 -2.27
N SER A 172 -12.99 3.98 -2.18
CA SER A 172 -11.57 3.63 -2.33
C SER A 172 -11.23 2.91 -3.62
N HIS A 173 -12.20 2.82 -4.53
CA HIS A 173 -12.03 2.26 -5.85
C HIS A 173 -13.12 2.80 -6.79
N GLY A 174 -12.78 3.07 -8.05
CA GLY A 174 -13.69 3.66 -9.03
C GLY A 174 -14.71 2.69 -9.63
N PHE A 175 -14.64 1.39 -9.30
CA PHE A 175 -15.43 0.32 -9.91
C PHE A 175 -16.92 0.61 -10.03
N SER A 176 -17.59 0.86 -8.89
CA SER A 176 -19.04 0.96 -8.88
C SER A 176 -19.55 2.17 -9.68
N PRO A 177 -19.05 3.40 -9.48
CA PRO A 177 -19.52 4.56 -10.26
C PRO A 177 -19.17 4.51 -11.75
N VAL A 178 -17.98 4.01 -12.11
CA VAL A 178 -17.54 3.96 -13.52
C VAL A 178 -18.34 2.92 -14.29
N PHE A 179 -18.57 1.75 -13.71
CA PHE A 179 -19.34 0.67 -14.33
C PHE A 179 -20.80 0.64 -13.86
N LYS A 180 -21.41 1.81 -13.62
CA LYS A 180 -22.78 1.92 -13.10
C LYS A 180 -23.84 1.22 -13.94
N ASP A 181 -23.60 1.07 -15.25
CA ASP A 181 -24.52 0.34 -16.13
C ASP A 181 -24.54 -1.17 -15.80
N LEU A 182 -23.48 -1.70 -15.22
CA LEU A 182 -23.39 -3.08 -14.72
C LEU A 182 -23.77 -3.16 -13.24
N THR A 183 -23.18 -2.30 -12.40
CA THR A 183 -23.33 -2.34 -10.93
C THR A 183 -24.63 -1.75 -10.42
N LYS A 184 -25.31 -0.94 -11.24
CA LYS A 184 -26.50 -0.15 -10.89
C LYS A 184 -26.25 0.89 -9.77
N VAL A 185 -24.98 1.17 -9.47
CA VAL A 185 -24.56 2.19 -8.50
C VAL A 185 -24.54 3.57 -9.16
N ASP A 186 -25.74 4.12 -9.38
CA ASP A 186 -25.92 5.48 -9.89
C ASP A 186 -25.98 6.49 -8.72
N VAL A 187 -24.91 7.27 -8.54
CA VAL A 187 -24.70 8.22 -7.45
C VAL A 187 -25.67 9.41 -7.50
N PRO A 188 -26.12 9.97 -6.35
CA PRO A 188 -26.90 11.20 -6.33
C PRO A 188 -26.14 12.39 -6.93
N LYS A 189 -26.88 13.35 -7.51
CA LYS A 189 -26.31 14.51 -8.22
C LYS A 189 -26.10 15.75 -7.34
N ASP A 190 -26.54 15.70 -6.09
CA ASP A 190 -26.62 16.84 -5.16
C ASP A 190 -25.72 16.67 -3.91
N ILE A 191 -24.72 15.78 -3.99
CA ILE A 191 -23.71 15.52 -2.95
C ILE A 191 -22.30 15.55 -3.53
N ASP A 192 -21.27 15.74 -2.71
CA ASP A 192 -19.90 15.52 -3.20
C ASP A 192 -19.64 14.01 -3.38
N VAL A 193 -18.88 13.64 -4.42
CA VAL A 193 -18.45 12.26 -4.65
C VAL A 193 -16.94 12.25 -4.89
N ILE A 194 -16.20 11.64 -3.96
CA ILE A 194 -14.75 11.63 -3.94
C ILE A 194 -14.19 10.21 -3.88
N LEU A 195 -12.93 10.07 -4.28
CA LEU A 195 -12.18 8.85 -4.16
C LEU A 195 -10.82 9.11 -3.53
N VAL A 196 -10.44 8.21 -2.63
CA VAL A 196 -9.06 8.03 -2.18
C VAL A 196 -8.77 6.55 -2.25
N ALA A 197 -7.87 6.15 -3.15
CA ALA A 197 -7.49 4.74 -3.35
C ALA A 197 -6.05 4.50 -2.89
N PRO A 198 -5.85 3.97 -1.66
CA PRO A 198 -4.55 3.47 -1.22
C PRO A 198 -4.05 2.37 -2.13
N LYS A 199 -2.83 2.51 -2.63
CA LYS A 199 -2.19 1.58 -3.59
C LYS A 199 -1.60 0.36 -2.87
N GLY A 200 -2.45 -0.34 -2.14
CA GLY A 200 -2.22 -1.65 -1.57
C GLY A 200 -3.28 -2.06 -0.56
N SER A 201 -3.13 -3.26 0.00
CA SER A 201 -4.12 -3.86 0.89
C SER A 201 -4.39 -3.02 2.15
N GLY A 202 -5.59 -3.14 2.73
CA GLY A 202 -5.88 -2.49 3.99
C GLY A 202 -5.02 -2.99 5.16
N ARG A 203 -4.50 -4.22 5.09
CA ARG A 203 -3.47 -4.72 6.03
C ARG A 203 -2.19 -3.90 5.96
N THR A 204 -1.70 -3.59 4.76
CA THR A 204 -0.50 -2.77 4.56
C THR A 204 -0.77 -1.30 4.87
N VAL A 205 -1.97 -0.78 4.57
CA VAL A 205 -2.41 0.56 5.02
C VAL A 205 -2.28 0.69 6.55
N ARG A 206 -2.74 -0.31 7.30
CA ARG A 206 -2.64 -0.30 8.76
C ARG A 206 -1.20 -0.47 9.26
N THR A 207 -0.49 -1.46 8.73
CA THR A 207 0.83 -1.85 9.23
C THR A 207 1.84 -0.73 9.01
N LEU A 208 1.88 -0.17 7.79
CA LEU A 208 2.81 0.91 7.45
C LEU A 208 2.48 2.20 8.22
N PHE A 209 1.20 2.50 8.44
CA PHE A 209 0.81 3.64 9.26
C PHE A 209 1.34 3.55 10.69
N ARG A 210 1.24 2.37 11.32
CA ARG A 210 1.78 2.14 12.67
C ARG A 210 3.31 2.25 12.73
N GLU A 211 3.99 1.97 11.62
CA GLU A 211 5.44 2.17 11.45
C GLU A 211 5.84 3.64 11.19
N GLY A 212 4.88 4.58 11.14
CA GLY A 212 5.13 5.98 10.76
C GLY A 212 5.37 6.18 9.26
N ARG A 213 5.27 5.09 8.49
CA ARG A 213 5.31 5.09 7.03
C ARG A 213 3.88 5.30 6.49
N GLY A 214 3.69 5.08 5.21
CA GLY A 214 2.39 5.14 4.57
C GLY A 214 2.48 4.49 3.20
N ILE A 215 1.36 3.96 2.72
CA ILE A 215 1.22 3.57 1.32
C ILE A 215 0.75 4.79 0.54
N ASN A 216 1.17 4.96 -0.72
CA ASN A 216 0.71 6.13 -1.48
C ASN A 216 -0.74 5.90 -1.94
N SER A 217 -1.48 6.98 -2.15
CA SER A 217 -2.86 6.89 -2.65
C SER A 217 -3.06 7.81 -3.85
N SER A 218 -3.93 7.39 -4.76
CA SER A 218 -4.49 8.31 -5.75
C SER A 218 -5.76 8.96 -5.21
N ILE A 219 -6.02 10.20 -5.58
CA ILE A 219 -7.27 10.90 -5.26
C ILE A 219 -8.00 11.31 -6.53
N ALA A 220 -9.33 11.33 -6.47
CA ALA A 220 -10.16 11.82 -7.55
C ALA A 220 -11.44 12.47 -7.02
N VAL A 221 -12.00 13.37 -7.81
CA VAL A 221 -13.31 13.98 -7.58
C VAL A 221 -14.20 13.58 -8.76
N PHE A 222 -15.27 12.84 -8.48
CA PHE A 222 -16.27 12.49 -9.49
C PHE A 222 -17.33 13.58 -9.62
N GLN A 223 -17.69 14.19 -8.49
CA GLN A 223 -18.69 15.26 -8.42
C GLN A 223 -18.31 16.23 -7.30
N ASP A 224 -18.31 17.52 -7.61
CA ASP A 224 -18.05 18.60 -6.66
C ASP A 224 -19.26 19.55 -6.62
N VAL A 225 -20.11 19.39 -5.61
CA VAL A 225 -21.31 20.22 -5.39
C VAL A 225 -20.98 21.39 -4.46
N THR A 226 -20.05 21.19 -3.53
CA THR A 226 -19.70 22.19 -2.52
C THR A 226 -18.58 23.14 -2.95
N GLY A 227 -17.77 22.76 -3.95
CA GLY A 227 -16.52 23.42 -4.31
C GLY A 227 -15.34 23.03 -3.41
N GLN A 228 -15.53 22.07 -2.49
CA GLN A 228 -14.52 21.63 -1.52
C GLN A 228 -14.15 20.14 -1.69
N ALA A 229 -14.71 19.44 -2.66
CA ALA A 229 -14.52 17.99 -2.80
C ALA A 229 -13.03 17.62 -2.96
N LYS A 230 -12.26 18.41 -3.72
CA LYS A 230 -10.82 18.17 -3.90
C LYS A 230 -10.04 18.33 -2.60
N GLU A 231 -10.26 19.41 -1.85
CA GLU A 231 -9.58 19.64 -0.58
C GLU A 231 -9.93 18.55 0.45
N ARG A 232 -11.20 18.14 0.49
CA ARG A 232 -11.67 17.01 1.31
C ARG A 232 -11.01 15.69 0.91
N ALA A 233 -10.85 15.40 -0.38
CA ALA A 233 -10.16 14.19 -0.86
C ALA A 233 -8.68 14.18 -0.45
N ILE A 234 -7.98 15.31 -0.55
CA ILE A 234 -6.59 15.43 -0.10
C ILE A 234 -6.50 15.21 1.42
N ALA A 235 -7.32 15.91 2.20
CA ALA A 235 -7.34 15.78 3.66
C ALA A 235 -7.66 14.34 4.10
N MET A 236 -8.65 13.71 3.47
CA MET A 236 -9.01 12.31 3.73
C MET A 236 -7.86 11.36 3.37
N GLY A 237 -7.18 11.60 2.25
CA GLY A 237 -6.00 10.85 1.84
C GLY A 237 -4.89 10.85 2.89
N VAL A 238 -4.59 12.00 3.49
CA VAL A 238 -3.61 12.06 4.58
C VAL A 238 -4.16 11.37 5.83
N ALA A 239 -5.43 11.58 6.16
CA ALA A 239 -6.08 11.01 7.34
C ALA A 239 -6.10 9.48 7.35
N VAL A 240 -6.31 8.83 6.18
CA VAL A 240 -6.26 7.36 6.06
C VAL A 240 -4.84 6.79 6.17
N GLY A 241 -3.81 7.65 6.15
CA GLY A 241 -2.41 7.28 6.37
C GLY A 241 -1.55 7.24 5.12
N SER A 242 -1.90 7.98 4.07
CA SER A 242 -1.16 7.92 2.80
C SER A 242 0.24 8.53 2.89
N GLY A 243 1.23 7.95 2.22
CA GLY A 243 2.61 8.46 2.17
C GLY A 243 2.70 9.82 1.46
N TYR A 244 2.23 9.86 0.21
CA TYR A 244 1.86 11.06 -0.56
C TYR A 244 0.61 10.75 -1.39
N LEU A 245 0.03 11.79 -1.99
CA LEU A 245 -1.15 11.70 -2.84
C LEU A 245 -0.85 12.25 -4.24
N TYR A 246 -1.43 11.62 -5.25
CA TYR A 246 -1.41 12.09 -6.64
C TYR A 246 -2.81 12.07 -7.25
N GLU A 247 -3.06 12.93 -8.23
CA GLU A 247 -4.39 13.06 -8.84
C GLU A 247 -4.65 12.01 -9.93
N THR A 248 -5.91 11.60 -10.02
CA THR A 248 -6.44 10.76 -11.09
C THR A 248 -7.91 11.08 -11.36
N THR A 249 -8.56 10.32 -12.22
CA THR A 249 -10.04 10.26 -12.34
C THR A 249 -10.54 8.90 -11.87
N PHE A 250 -11.84 8.76 -11.64
CA PHE A 250 -12.42 7.46 -11.28
C PHE A 250 -12.14 6.41 -12.35
N GLU A 251 -12.24 6.78 -13.64
CA GLU A 251 -11.97 5.92 -14.79
C GLU A 251 -10.51 5.49 -14.85
N LYS A 252 -9.57 6.45 -14.81
CA LYS A 252 -8.14 6.13 -14.81
C LYS A 252 -7.75 5.24 -13.64
N GLU A 253 -8.32 5.52 -12.46
CA GLU A 253 -8.09 4.74 -11.25
C GLU A 253 -8.52 3.29 -11.44
N VAL A 254 -9.79 3.05 -11.75
CA VAL A 254 -10.32 1.69 -11.86
C VAL A 254 -9.66 0.90 -12.98
N TYR A 255 -9.39 1.53 -14.12
CA TYR A 255 -8.72 0.84 -15.23
C TYR A 255 -7.30 0.44 -14.85
N SER A 256 -6.54 1.34 -14.22
CA SER A 256 -5.17 1.05 -13.81
C SER A 256 -5.09 0.02 -12.68
N ASP A 257 -6.05 0.04 -11.74
CA ASP A 257 -6.06 -0.86 -10.58
C ASP A 257 -6.40 -2.29 -10.99
N LEU A 258 -7.55 -2.49 -11.66
CA LEU A 258 -7.97 -3.82 -12.14
C LEU A 258 -6.97 -4.44 -13.11
N TYR A 259 -6.36 -3.62 -13.96
CA TYR A 259 -5.24 -4.01 -14.82
C TYR A 259 -3.99 -4.42 -14.01
N GLY A 260 -3.63 -3.63 -13.00
CA GLY A 260 -2.46 -3.86 -12.17
C GLY A 260 -2.53 -5.15 -11.35
N GLU A 261 -3.65 -5.39 -10.66
CA GLU A 261 -3.85 -6.59 -9.83
C GLU A 261 -3.80 -7.89 -10.64
N ARG A 262 -4.39 -7.89 -11.84
CA ARG A 262 -4.30 -9.04 -12.78
C ARG A 262 -2.92 -9.14 -13.40
N GLY A 263 -2.26 -8.00 -13.61
CA GLY A 263 -0.90 -7.89 -14.11
C GLY A 263 0.17 -8.15 -13.05
N CYS A 264 1.16 -7.28 -12.98
CA CYS A 264 2.37 -7.51 -12.20
C CYS A 264 2.18 -7.48 -10.67
N LEU A 265 1.03 -7.03 -10.15
CA LEU A 265 0.82 -6.93 -8.70
C LEU A 265 0.40 -8.27 -8.07
N MET A 266 -0.39 -9.10 -8.78
CA MET A 266 -0.81 -10.42 -8.27
C MET A 266 -0.79 -11.52 -9.34
N GLY A 267 -1.62 -11.43 -10.38
CA GLY A 267 -1.83 -12.52 -11.34
C GLY A 267 -0.57 -12.87 -12.15
N GLY A 268 0.04 -11.87 -12.79
CA GLY A 268 1.24 -12.04 -13.61
C GLY A 268 2.46 -12.51 -12.84
N ILE A 269 2.67 -12.00 -11.61
CA ILE A 269 3.78 -12.45 -10.76
C ILE A 269 3.59 -13.89 -10.27
N HIS A 270 2.35 -14.29 -9.93
CA HIS A 270 2.05 -15.67 -9.59
C HIS A 270 2.37 -16.61 -10.75
N GLY A 271 1.89 -16.30 -11.96
CA GLY A 271 2.14 -17.10 -13.15
C GLY A 271 3.63 -17.23 -13.50
N MET A 272 4.38 -16.13 -13.38
CA MET A 272 5.83 -16.13 -13.62
C MET A 272 6.59 -17.02 -12.63
N PHE A 273 6.29 -16.91 -11.33
CA PHE A 273 6.92 -17.76 -10.31
C PHE A 273 6.59 -19.23 -10.51
N LEU A 274 5.32 -19.55 -10.80
CA LEU A 274 4.90 -20.93 -11.01
C LEU A 274 5.58 -21.54 -12.24
N ALA A 275 5.58 -20.84 -13.38
CA ALA A 275 6.20 -21.34 -14.60
C ALA A 275 7.71 -21.60 -14.44
N GLN A 276 8.46 -20.70 -13.79
CA GLN A 276 9.88 -20.90 -13.55
C GLN A 276 10.13 -22.05 -12.57
N TYR A 277 9.33 -22.14 -11.50
CA TYR A 277 9.42 -23.23 -10.53
C TYR A 277 9.19 -24.60 -11.20
N GLU A 278 8.14 -24.73 -12.00
CA GLU A 278 7.83 -25.96 -12.74
C GLU A 278 8.97 -26.40 -13.67
N VAL A 279 9.51 -25.46 -14.46
CA VAL A 279 10.65 -25.70 -15.36
C VAL A 279 11.88 -26.24 -14.61
N LEU A 280 12.17 -25.73 -13.41
CA LEU A 280 13.25 -26.25 -12.57
C LEU A 280 12.93 -27.65 -12.04
N ARG A 281 11.71 -27.87 -11.55
CA ARG A 281 11.29 -29.18 -11.02
C ARG A 281 11.32 -30.28 -12.08
N GLU A 282 10.87 -29.99 -13.30
CA GLU A 282 10.95 -30.89 -14.46
C GLU A 282 12.39 -31.30 -14.81
N ARG A 283 13.38 -30.47 -14.45
CA ARG A 283 14.81 -30.70 -14.71
C ARG A 283 15.55 -31.30 -13.52
N GLY A 284 14.82 -31.76 -12.51
CA GLY A 284 15.36 -32.50 -11.38
C GLY A 284 15.87 -31.66 -10.21
N HIS A 285 15.71 -30.34 -10.24
CA HIS A 285 16.04 -29.48 -9.09
C HIS A 285 15.12 -29.77 -7.92
N SER A 286 15.61 -29.71 -6.68
CA SER A 286 14.79 -29.98 -5.49
C SER A 286 13.70 -28.91 -5.27
N PRO A 287 12.59 -29.21 -4.54
CA PRO A 287 11.58 -28.20 -4.20
C PRO A 287 12.15 -26.98 -3.48
N SER A 288 13.08 -27.21 -2.54
CA SER A 288 13.73 -26.12 -1.80
C SER A 288 14.59 -25.25 -2.71
N GLU A 289 15.37 -25.85 -3.60
CA GLU A 289 16.20 -25.12 -4.54
C GLU A 289 15.35 -24.31 -5.53
N ALA A 290 14.33 -24.94 -6.14
CA ALA A 290 13.44 -24.26 -7.07
C ALA A 290 12.68 -23.10 -6.41
N PHE A 291 12.25 -23.24 -5.15
CA PHE A 291 11.63 -22.12 -4.41
C PHE A 291 12.63 -21.00 -4.11
N ASN A 292 13.88 -21.33 -3.76
CA ASN A 292 14.90 -20.34 -3.46
C ASN A 292 15.29 -19.53 -4.72
N GLU A 293 15.49 -20.21 -5.85
CA GLU A 293 15.83 -19.64 -7.17
C GLU A 293 14.64 -18.96 -7.88
N THR A 294 13.50 -18.82 -7.19
CA THR A 294 12.30 -18.12 -7.69
C THR A 294 11.80 -17.11 -6.68
N VAL A 295 11.00 -17.53 -5.70
CA VAL A 295 10.25 -16.66 -4.81
C VAL A 295 11.14 -16.08 -3.71
N GLU A 296 12.03 -16.88 -3.11
CA GLU A 296 12.82 -16.43 -1.96
C GLU A 296 13.80 -15.33 -2.36
N GLU A 297 14.68 -15.60 -3.34
CA GLU A 297 15.69 -14.64 -3.75
C GLU A 297 15.06 -13.39 -4.37
N ALA A 298 13.99 -13.54 -5.16
CA ALA A 298 13.25 -12.39 -5.70
C ALA A 298 12.70 -11.50 -4.58
N THR A 299 11.98 -12.06 -3.60
CA THR A 299 11.25 -11.24 -2.63
C THR A 299 12.07 -10.78 -1.42
N GLN A 300 13.12 -11.53 -1.04
CA GLN A 300 13.94 -11.21 0.12
C GLN A 300 15.23 -10.44 -0.24
N SER A 301 15.73 -10.61 -1.47
CA SER A 301 16.96 -9.97 -1.92
C SER A 301 16.67 -8.94 -3.00
N LEU A 302 16.26 -9.37 -4.20
CA LEU A 302 16.32 -8.53 -5.40
C LEU A 302 15.23 -7.44 -5.46
N TYR A 303 13.96 -7.78 -5.19
CA TYR A 303 12.86 -6.83 -5.26
C TYR A 303 12.95 -5.71 -4.21
N PRO A 304 13.42 -5.95 -2.97
CA PRO A 304 13.77 -4.88 -2.05
C PRO A 304 14.75 -3.84 -2.64
N LEU A 305 15.71 -4.26 -3.47
CA LEU A 305 16.63 -3.33 -4.13
C LEU A 305 15.91 -2.46 -5.17
N ILE A 306 14.95 -3.03 -5.90
CA ILE A 306 14.10 -2.30 -6.84
C ILE A 306 13.27 -1.26 -6.09
N GLY A 307 12.59 -1.67 -5.01
CA GLY A 307 11.77 -0.76 -4.20
C GLY A 307 12.58 0.36 -3.54
N GLY A 308 13.85 0.11 -3.20
CA GLY A 308 14.73 1.10 -2.60
C GLY A 308 15.37 2.07 -3.60
N ASN A 309 15.83 1.57 -4.76
CA ASN A 309 16.71 2.33 -5.65
C ASN A 309 16.41 2.20 -7.15
N GLY A 310 15.45 1.36 -7.56
CA GLY A 310 15.12 1.13 -8.97
C GLY A 310 15.81 -0.09 -9.60
N MET A 311 15.39 -0.41 -10.82
CA MET A 311 15.82 -1.62 -11.54
C MET A 311 17.29 -1.58 -11.97
N ASP A 312 17.76 -0.40 -12.39
CA ASP A 312 19.14 -0.15 -12.78
C ASP A 312 20.10 -0.39 -11.62
N TRP A 313 19.72 0.03 -10.41
CA TRP A 313 20.51 -0.23 -9.21
C TRP A 313 20.55 -1.72 -8.87
N MET A 314 19.41 -2.41 -8.93
CA MET A 314 19.38 -3.87 -8.72
C MET A 314 20.28 -4.59 -9.73
N TYR A 315 20.30 -4.19 -11.01
CA TYR A 315 21.28 -4.73 -11.97
C TYR A 315 22.70 -4.43 -11.52
N ALA A 316 23.04 -3.18 -11.20
CA ALA A 316 24.39 -2.78 -10.80
C ALA A 316 24.90 -3.54 -9.56
N ALA A 317 24.01 -3.95 -8.65
CA ALA A 317 24.32 -4.72 -7.45
C ALA A 317 24.59 -6.22 -7.72
N CYS A 318 24.30 -6.72 -8.92
CA CYS A 318 24.47 -8.12 -9.30
C CYS A 318 25.79 -8.39 -10.05
N SER A 319 26.19 -9.66 -10.10
CA SER A 319 27.39 -10.11 -10.85
C SER A 319 27.30 -9.75 -12.34
N THR A 320 28.45 -9.64 -13.02
CA THR A 320 28.48 -9.37 -14.46
C THR A 320 27.71 -10.42 -15.27
N THR A 321 27.77 -11.69 -14.87
CA THR A 321 27.02 -12.78 -15.51
C THR A 321 25.51 -12.60 -15.36
N ALA A 322 25.04 -12.31 -14.13
CA ALA A 322 23.62 -12.09 -13.86
C ALA A 322 23.08 -10.86 -14.63
N ARG A 323 23.84 -9.76 -14.64
CA ARG A 323 23.51 -8.55 -15.41
C ARG A 323 23.35 -8.82 -16.89
N ARG A 324 24.36 -9.45 -17.51
CA ARG A 324 24.36 -9.76 -18.95
C ARG A 324 23.15 -10.63 -19.31
N GLY A 325 22.91 -11.70 -18.52
CA GLY A 325 21.78 -12.61 -18.70
C GLY A 325 20.43 -11.89 -18.56
N ALA A 326 20.23 -11.09 -17.53
CA ALA A 326 18.99 -10.34 -17.34
C ALA A 326 18.69 -9.41 -18.53
N ILE A 327 19.71 -8.70 -19.03
CA ILE A 327 19.57 -7.82 -20.20
C ILE A 327 19.24 -8.64 -21.46
N ASP A 328 19.92 -9.76 -21.70
CA ASP A 328 19.68 -10.63 -22.87
C ASP A 328 18.26 -11.19 -22.93
N TRP A 329 17.68 -11.53 -21.77
CA TRP A 329 16.36 -12.17 -21.70
C TRP A 329 15.20 -11.18 -21.54
N SER A 330 15.45 -9.99 -20.98
CA SER A 330 14.40 -9.00 -20.67
C SER A 330 13.51 -8.62 -21.87
N SER A 331 14.08 -8.48 -23.07
CA SER A 331 13.31 -8.15 -24.28
C SER A 331 12.32 -9.24 -24.64
N ARG A 332 12.71 -10.52 -24.50
CA ARG A 332 11.84 -11.66 -24.77
C ARG A 332 10.65 -11.68 -23.84
N PHE A 333 10.87 -11.51 -22.53
CA PHE A 333 9.78 -11.41 -21.56
C PHE A 333 8.86 -10.23 -21.86
N LYS A 334 9.42 -9.04 -22.13
CA LYS A 334 8.64 -7.85 -22.48
C LYS A 334 7.78 -8.08 -23.73
N ASP A 335 8.36 -8.64 -24.79
CA ASP A 335 7.68 -8.83 -26.07
C ASP A 335 6.61 -9.94 -25.99
N THR A 336 6.79 -10.94 -25.13
CA THR A 336 5.76 -11.95 -24.82
C THR A 336 4.64 -11.40 -23.94
N LEU A 337 4.95 -10.58 -22.94
CA LEU A 337 3.96 -10.08 -21.98
C LEU A 337 3.15 -8.90 -22.51
N LYS A 338 3.73 -8.04 -23.36
CA LYS A 338 3.05 -6.83 -23.84
C LYS A 338 1.71 -7.12 -24.55
N PRO A 339 1.58 -8.12 -25.45
CA PRO A 339 0.29 -8.49 -26.02
C PRO A 339 -0.74 -8.90 -24.97
N VAL A 340 -0.34 -9.73 -23.99
CA VAL A 340 -1.21 -10.17 -22.89
C VAL A 340 -1.70 -8.97 -22.05
N PHE A 341 -0.81 -8.01 -21.80
CA PHE A 341 -1.17 -6.79 -21.09
C PHE A 341 -2.08 -5.86 -21.90
N ASN A 342 -1.95 -5.80 -23.23
CA ASN A 342 -2.92 -5.08 -24.05
C ASN A 342 -4.30 -5.72 -23.95
N ASP A 343 -4.39 -7.04 -24.11
CA ASP A 343 -5.67 -7.77 -24.00
C ASP A 343 -6.32 -7.59 -22.61
N LEU A 344 -5.49 -7.62 -21.56
CA LEU A 344 -5.93 -7.36 -20.19
C LEU A 344 -6.47 -5.94 -20.02
N TYR A 345 -5.75 -4.92 -20.50
CA TYR A 345 -6.21 -3.54 -20.38
C TYR A 345 -7.52 -3.32 -21.15
N ASP A 346 -7.62 -3.85 -22.38
CA ASP A 346 -8.81 -3.72 -23.22
C ASP A 346 -10.03 -4.42 -22.60
N SER A 347 -9.84 -5.60 -22.01
CA SER A 347 -10.93 -6.34 -21.31
C SER A 347 -11.39 -5.69 -20.00
N VAL A 348 -10.51 -4.96 -19.31
CA VAL A 348 -10.90 -4.10 -18.19
C VAL A 348 -11.67 -2.88 -18.71
N HIS A 349 -11.11 -2.19 -19.70
CA HIS A 349 -11.67 -0.94 -20.22
C HIS A 349 -13.07 -1.13 -20.81
N ASN A 350 -13.30 -2.22 -21.54
CA ASN A 350 -14.60 -2.54 -22.13
C ASN A 350 -15.61 -3.16 -21.14
N GLY A 351 -15.22 -3.38 -19.88
CA GLY A 351 -16.08 -3.92 -18.82
C GLY A 351 -16.24 -5.43 -18.79
N THR A 352 -15.54 -6.20 -19.62
CA THR A 352 -15.58 -7.68 -19.62
C THR A 352 -15.12 -8.24 -18.28
N GLU A 353 -13.99 -7.77 -17.76
CA GLU A 353 -13.46 -8.23 -16.47
C GLU A 353 -14.34 -7.79 -15.28
N THR A 354 -14.99 -6.64 -15.40
CA THR A 354 -15.97 -6.14 -14.44
C THR A 354 -17.19 -7.05 -14.38
N GLN A 355 -17.78 -7.38 -15.54
CA GLN A 355 -18.93 -8.29 -15.62
C GLN A 355 -18.58 -9.66 -15.03
N ARG A 356 -17.43 -10.22 -15.41
CA ARG A 356 -16.95 -11.51 -14.88
C ARG A 356 -16.83 -11.50 -13.36
N SER A 357 -16.30 -10.43 -12.79
CA SER A 357 -16.13 -10.28 -11.34
C SER A 357 -17.48 -10.17 -10.63
N LEU A 358 -18.44 -9.43 -11.19
CA LEU A 358 -19.81 -9.34 -10.67
C LEU A 358 -20.54 -10.68 -10.74
N ASP A 359 -20.48 -11.36 -11.88
CA ASP A 359 -21.13 -12.66 -12.11
C ASP A 359 -20.60 -13.73 -11.16
N TYR A 360 -19.29 -13.75 -10.91
CA TYR A 360 -18.69 -14.67 -9.95
C TYR A 360 -19.13 -14.35 -8.52
N ASN A 361 -18.95 -13.10 -8.08
CA ASN A 361 -19.20 -12.69 -6.69
C ASN A 361 -20.68 -12.66 -6.30
N SER A 362 -21.60 -12.64 -7.27
CA SER A 362 -23.04 -12.66 -7.02
C SER A 362 -23.62 -14.08 -6.88
N GLN A 363 -22.82 -15.12 -7.11
CA GLN A 363 -23.29 -16.50 -6.98
C GLN A 363 -23.54 -16.86 -5.50
N PRO A 364 -24.64 -17.58 -5.17
CA PRO A 364 -24.95 -17.96 -3.79
C PRO A 364 -23.83 -18.76 -3.10
N ASP A 365 -23.07 -19.55 -3.88
CA ASP A 365 -21.98 -20.41 -3.44
C ASP A 365 -20.59 -19.82 -3.72
N TYR A 366 -20.49 -18.52 -4.05
CA TYR A 366 -19.21 -17.91 -4.46
C TYR A 366 -18.11 -18.11 -3.41
N ARG A 367 -18.44 -18.06 -2.11
CA ARG A 367 -17.46 -18.21 -1.02
C ARG A 367 -16.89 -19.62 -0.97
N GLU A 368 -17.71 -20.63 -1.23
CA GLU A 368 -17.28 -22.02 -1.25
C GLU A 368 -16.39 -22.28 -2.47
N LYS A 369 -16.80 -21.79 -3.65
CA LYS A 369 -15.99 -21.85 -4.88
C LYS A 369 -14.65 -21.16 -4.71
N TYR A 370 -14.67 -19.94 -4.17
CA TYR A 370 -13.45 -19.17 -3.92
C TYR A 370 -12.52 -19.86 -2.93
N GLU A 371 -13.05 -20.39 -1.82
CA GLU A 371 -12.23 -21.13 -0.84
C GLU A 371 -11.64 -22.40 -1.45
N LYS A 372 -12.37 -23.08 -2.35
CA LYS A 372 -11.83 -24.22 -3.11
C LYS A 372 -10.67 -23.80 -4.02
N GLU A 373 -10.81 -22.73 -4.80
CA GLU A 373 -9.72 -22.19 -5.63
C GLU A 373 -8.51 -21.78 -4.78
N MET A 374 -8.75 -21.15 -3.62
CA MET A 374 -7.70 -20.80 -2.67
C MET A 374 -7.01 -22.02 -2.09
N GLN A 375 -7.76 -23.11 -1.84
CA GLN A 375 -7.20 -24.36 -1.36
C GLN A 375 -6.33 -25.02 -2.44
N GLU A 376 -6.77 -25.03 -3.70
CA GLU A 376 -5.97 -25.51 -4.85
C GLU A 376 -4.64 -24.74 -4.95
N ILE A 377 -4.67 -23.41 -4.80
CA ILE A 377 -3.44 -22.60 -4.74
C ILE A 377 -2.58 -23.02 -3.55
N ARG A 378 -3.13 -23.12 -2.34
CA ARG A 378 -2.34 -23.49 -1.14
C ARG A 378 -1.67 -24.86 -1.26
N ASP A 379 -2.25 -25.77 -2.03
CA ASP A 379 -1.77 -27.14 -2.20
C ASP A 379 -0.69 -27.29 -3.29
N LEU A 380 -0.45 -26.26 -4.12
CA LEU A 380 0.65 -26.27 -5.08
C LEU A 380 1.99 -26.53 -4.36
N GLU A 381 2.86 -27.34 -4.98
CA GLU A 381 4.15 -27.73 -4.39
C GLU A 381 5.01 -26.52 -4.04
N ILE A 382 5.03 -25.48 -4.89
CA ILE A 382 5.76 -24.22 -4.67
C ILE A 382 5.40 -23.56 -3.33
N TRP A 383 4.12 -23.53 -2.94
CA TRP A 383 3.69 -22.85 -1.70
C TRP A 383 3.89 -23.72 -0.46
N ARG A 384 3.78 -25.04 -0.59
CA ARG A 384 4.15 -25.99 0.47
C ARG A 384 5.65 -25.97 0.74
N ALA A 385 6.48 -26.01 -0.31
CA ALA A 385 7.93 -25.82 -0.20
C ALA A 385 8.26 -24.46 0.44
N GLY A 386 7.59 -23.40 -0.01
CA GLY A 386 7.74 -22.07 0.55
C GLY A 386 7.38 -21.97 2.03
N LYS A 387 6.40 -22.73 2.53
CA LYS A 387 6.09 -22.76 3.97
C LYS A 387 7.28 -23.29 4.78
N ALA A 388 7.93 -24.34 4.29
CA ALA A 388 9.13 -24.89 4.92
C ALA A 388 10.29 -23.89 4.87
N VAL A 389 10.58 -23.31 3.69
CA VAL A 389 11.65 -22.30 3.54
C VAL A 389 11.43 -21.11 4.47
N ARG A 390 10.21 -20.55 4.51
CA ARG A 390 9.89 -19.40 5.38
C ARG A 390 10.05 -19.71 6.87
N SER A 391 9.79 -20.94 7.31
CA SER A 391 10.00 -21.34 8.71
C SER A 391 11.46 -21.35 9.15
N LEU A 392 12.40 -21.40 8.20
CA LEU A 392 13.84 -21.37 8.47
C LEU A 392 14.39 -19.96 8.59
N ARG A 393 13.61 -18.93 8.23
CA ARG A 393 14.08 -17.54 8.24
C ARG A 393 14.40 -17.07 9.67
N PRO A 394 15.55 -16.41 9.90
CA PRO A 394 15.97 -16.02 11.25
C PRO A 394 14.97 -15.13 11.99
N GLU A 395 14.25 -14.25 11.30
CA GLU A 395 13.26 -13.37 11.91
C GLU A 395 12.01 -14.08 12.44
N ASN A 396 11.75 -15.31 11.99
CA ASN A 396 10.62 -16.13 12.42
C ASN A 396 10.95 -17.05 13.62
N GLN A 397 12.20 -17.06 14.08
CA GLN A 397 12.64 -17.87 15.22
C GLN A 397 12.49 -17.15 16.58
N LYS A 398 11.63 -16.12 16.65
CA LYS A 398 11.43 -15.27 17.83
C LYS A 398 10.25 -15.70 18.68
#